data_AF-A0A350WYA8-F1
#
_entry.id   AF-A0A350WYA8-F1
#
_cell.length_a   1.000
_cell.length_b   1.000
_cell.length_c   1.000
_cell.angle_alpha   90.00
_cell.angle_beta   90.00
_cell.angle_gamma   90.00
#
_symmetry.space_group_name_H-M   'P 1'
#
loop_
_entity.id
_entity.type
_entity.pdbx_description
1 polymer ?
#
loop_
_entity_poly.entity_id
_entity_poly.type
_entity_poly.pdbx_seq_one_letter_code
_entity_poly.pdbx_strand_id
1 'polypeptide(L)'
;IVFVKILKHPYPIALLPTNTIFVVPPSLLLIGHLNLAPQPNSLYLFVLYGLMLIMLVYVLTKFPKILAQPFHPGFAALTFPLAISTLSSFRMAEYLLDNGYVTLSVIVDQIFAVQLILATAVIIFVCFQFIKKLHLSLSLTLKKAMI
;
A
#
# COMPACT_ATOMS: atom_id res chain seq x y z
N ILE A 1 9.31 16.58 -8.48
CA ILE A 1 10.75 16.31 -8.69
C ILE A 1 11.07 14.81 -8.68
N VAL A 2 10.76 14.07 -7.60
CA VAL A 2 11.07 12.63 -7.49
C VAL A 2 10.38 11.79 -8.58
N PHE A 3 9.07 12.00 -8.79
CA PHE A 3 8.30 11.28 -9.83
C PHE A 3 8.89 11.46 -11.24
N VAL A 4 9.26 12.70 -11.59
CA VAL A 4 9.89 13.04 -12.88
C VAL A 4 11.25 12.36 -13.04
N LYS A 5 12.05 12.27 -11.97
CA LYS A 5 13.35 11.59 -12.01
C LYS A 5 13.21 10.09 -12.27
N ILE A 6 12.19 9.43 -11.71
CA ILE A 6 11.98 7.99 -11.87
C ILE A 6 11.46 7.64 -13.26
N LEU A 7 10.68 8.53 -13.88
CA LEU A 7 10.29 8.37 -15.28
C LEU A 7 11.51 8.42 -16.22
N LYS A 8 12.51 9.25 -15.90
CA LYS A 8 13.75 9.39 -16.70
C LYS A 8 14.79 8.30 -16.38
N HIS A 9 14.85 7.86 -15.13
CA HIS A 9 15.77 6.82 -14.65
C HIS A 9 14.98 5.79 -13.86
N PRO A 10 14.46 4.73 -14.53
CA PRO A 10 13.69 3.70 -13.86
C PRO A 10 14.56 2.97 -12.84
N TYR A 11 13.96 2.62 -11.70
CA TYR A 11 14.68 1.90 -10.65
C TYR A 11 15.26 0.57 -11.14
N PRO A 12 16.40 0.16 -10.59
CA PRO A 12 16.87 -1.22 -10.71
C PRO A 12 15.75 -2.18 -10.34
N ILE A 13 15.70 -3.32 -11.04
CA ILE A 13 14.67 -4.35 -10.87
C ILE A 13 14.53 -4.76 -9.39
N ALA A 14 15.60 -4.83 -8.59
CA ALA A 14 15.55 -5.14 -7.16
C ALA A 14 14.84 -4.09 -6.26
N LEU A 15 14.68 -2.86 -6.75
CA LEU A 15 14.03 -1.75 -6.04
C LEU A 15 12.61 -1.49 -6.53
N LEU A 16 12.08 -2.29 -7.46
CA LEU A 16 10.72 -2.12 -7.97
C LEU A 16 9.64 -2.03 -6.86
N PRO A 17 9.73 -2.81 -5.75
CA PRO A 17 8.78 -2.70 -4.65
C PRO A 17 8.72 -1.33 -3.99
N THR A 18 9.77 -0.50 -4.05
CA THR A 18 9.74 0.82 -3.38
C THR A 18 8.88 1.83 -4.13
N ASN A 19 8.53 1.58 -5.39
CA ASN A 19 7.61 2.43 -6.15
C ASN A 19 6.20 2.49 -5.54
N THR A 20 5.83 1.54 -4.68
CA THR A 20 4.53 1.58 -3.99
C THR A 20 4.40 2.78 -3.05
N ILE A 21 5.52 3.39 -2.66
CA ILE A 21 5.53 4.55 -1.77
C ILE A 21 4.79 5.76 -2.33
N PHE A 22 4.54 5.83 -3.64
CA PHE A 22 3.75 6.92 -4.24
C PHE A 22 2.31 7.01 -3.75
N VAL A 23 1.75 5.91 -3.26
CA VAL A 23 0.40 5.88 -2.68
C VAL A 23 0.36 6.51 -1.29
N VAL A 24 1.51 6.61 -0.61
CA VAL A 24 1.60 7.03 0.79
C VAL A 24 1.23 8.50 1.00
N PRO A 25 1.79 9.48 0.27
CA PRO A 25 1.51 10.89 0.52
C PRO A 25 0.02 11.26 0.47
N PRO A 26 -0.77 10.93 -0.59
CA PRO A 26 -2.18 11.28 -0.61
C PRO A 26 -2.98 10.52 0.45
N SER A 27 -2.63 9.26 0.74
CA SER A 27 -3.27 8.45 1.79
C SER A 27 -3.10 9.05 3.19
N LEU A 28 -1.86 9.42 3.54
CA LEU A 28 -1.56 10.01 4.85
C LEU A 28 -2.15 11.41 5.01
N LEU A 29 -2.13 12.23 3.94
CA LEU A 29 -2.77 13.55 3.97
C LEU A 29 -4.28 13.44 4.17
N LEU A 30 -4.93 12.47 3.52
CA LEU A 30 -6.37 12.22 3.68
C LEU A 30 -6.71 11.85 5.12
N ILE A 31 -6.02 10.85 5.68
CA ILE A 31 -6.24 10.38 7.05
C ILE A 31 -5.93 11.49 8.06
N GLY A 32 -4.81 12.20 7.86
CA GLY A 32 -4.42 13.31 8.72
C GLY A 32 -5.47 14.42 8.72
N HIS A 33 -6.01 14.77 7.56
CA HIS A 33 -7.04 15.79 7.46
C HIS A 33 -8.36 15.34 8.12
N LEU A 34 -8.78 14.10 7.90
CA LEU A 34 -10.00 13.54 8.51
C LEU A 34 -9.92 13.48 10.05
N ASN A 35 -8.75 13.21 10.62
CA ASN A 35 -8.59 13.06 12.06
C ASN A 35 -8.28 14.37 12.81
N LEU A 36 -7.65 15.34 12.15
CA LEU A 36 -7.13 16.54 12.81
C LEU A 36 -7.92 17.81 12.49
N ALA A 37 -8.64 17.85 11.36
CA ALA A 37 -9.37 19.05 10.96
C ALA A 37 -10.76 19.11 11.63
N PRO A 38 -11.11 20.21 12.34
CA PRO A 38 -12.43 20.37 12.94
C PRO A 38 -13.57 20.44 11.93
N GLN A 39 -13.29 20.98 10.74
CA GLN A 39 -14.22 21.08 9.61
C GLN A 39 -13.48 20.71 8.32
N PRO A 40 -13.46 19.41 7.96
CA PRO A 40 -12.72 18.95 6.79
C PRO A 40 -13.39 19.46 5.50
N ASN A 41 -12.59 20.02 4.59
CA ASN A 41 -13.09 20.47 3.29
C ASN A 41 -13.32 19.27 2.37
N SER A 42 -14.58 19.02 2.01
CA SER A 42 -14.98 17.87 1.18
C SER A 42 -14.26 17.83 -0.17
N LEU A 43 -14.09 18.99 -0.84
CA LEU A 43 -13.42 19.04 -2.15
C LEU A 43 -11.96 18.60 -2.04
N TYR A 44 -11.27 19.04 -0.99
CA TYR A 44 -9.89 18.65 -0.73
C TYR A 44 -9.75 17.14 -0.47
N LEU A 45 -10.66 16.57 0.31
CA LEU A 45 -10.71 15.13 0.56
C LEU A 45 -10.97 14.32 -0.73
N PHE A 46 -11.91 14.75 -1.57
CA PHE A 46 -12.18 14.09 -2.86
C PHE A 46 -10.97 14.12 -3.78
N VAL A 47 -10.25 15.25 -3.86
CA VAL A 47 -9.03 15.37 -4.67
C VAL A 47 -7.95 14.43 -4.14
N LEU A 48 -7.72 14.40 -2.83
CA LEU A 48 -6.74 13.49 -2.22
C LEU A 48 -7.11 12.02 -2.43
N TYR A 49 -8.37 11.67 -2.26
CA TYR A 49 -8.85 10.30 -2.47
C TYR A 49 -8.72 9.87 -3.93
N GLY A 50 -9.13 10.72 -4.87
CA GLY A 50 -8.95 10.48 -6.31
C GLY A 50 -7.47 10.30 -6.68
N LEU A 51 -6.59 11.15 -6.15
CA LEU A 51 -5.15 11.03 -6.37
C LEU A 51 -4.59 9.71 -5.79
N MET A 52 -5.05 9.33 -4.59
CA MET A 52 -4.69 8.05 -3.96
C MET A 52 -5.09 6.88 -4.87
N LEU A 53 -6.31 6.85 -5.40
CA LEU A 53 -6.78 5.78 -6.28
C LEU A 53 -5.96 5.70 -7.58
N ILE A 54 -5.65 6.84 -8.20
CA ILE A 54 -4.80 6.88 -9.40
C ILE A 54 -3.42 6.28 -9.11
N MET A 55 -2.80 6.67 -7.99
CA MET A 55 -1.50 6.13 -7.57
C MET A 55 -1.59 4.64 -7.25
N LEU A 56 -2.69 4.19 -6.65
CA LEU A 56 -2.91 2.79 -6.34
C LEU A 56 -3.02 1.96 -7.63
N VAL A 57 -3.83 2.40 -8.60
CA VAL A 57 -3.95 1.74 -9.90
C VAL A 57 -2.58 1.66 -10.59
N TYR A 58 -1.82 2.76 -10.60
CA TYR A 58 -0.45 2.76 -11.13
C TYR A 58 0.43 1.69 -10.46
N VAL A 59 0.37 1.58 -9.13
CA VAL A 59 1.10 0.57 -8.38
C VAL A 59 0.65 -0.86 -8.73
N LEU A 60 -0.65 -1.10 -8.85
CA LEU A 60 -1.20 -2.40 -9.24
C LEU A 60 -0.73 -2.85 -10.63
N THR A 61 -0.53 -1.93 -11.58
CA THR A 61 0.05 -2.31 -12.89
C THR A 61 1.48 -2.87 -12.78
N LYS A 62 2.21 -2.55 -11.71
CA LYS A 62 3.56 -3.03 -11.46
C LYS A 62 3.58 -4.35 -10.66
N PHE A 63 2.48 -4.72 -10.00
CA PHE A 63 2.41 -5.92 -9.17
C PHE A 63 2.84 -7.21 -9.87
N PRO A 64 2.40 -7.50 -11.11
CA PRO A 64 2.83 -8.72 -11.81
C PRO A 64 4.34 -8.78 -11.99
N LYS A 65 4.98 -7.63 -12.27
CA LYS A 65 6.45 -7.55 -12.41
C LYS A 65 7.16 -7.72 -11.07
N ILE A 66 6.60 -7.19 -9.99
CA ILE A 66 7.15 -7.34 -8.64
C ILE A 66 7.07 -8.80 -8.18
N LEU A 67 5.91 -9.43 -8.32
CA LEU A 67 5.68 -10.81 -7.88
C LEU A 67 6.46 -11.85 -8.70
N ALA A 68 6.85 -11.53 -9.94
CA ALA A 68 7.71 -12.38 -10.76
C ALA A 68 9.17 -12.43 -10.26
N GLN A 69 9.58 -11.55 -9.34
CA GLN A 69 10.95 -11.50 -8.86
C GLN A 69 11.21 -12.55 -7.75
N PRO A 70 12.45 -13.06 -7.64
CA PRO A 70 12.83 -13.87 -6.48
C PRO A 70 12.68 -13.05 -5.19
N PHE A 71 12.13 -13.67 -4.16
CA PHE A 71 11.89 -12.99 -2.89
C PHE A 71 13.19 -12.42 -2.30
N HIS A 72 13.13 -11.13 -1.96
CA HIS A 72 14.17 -10.39 -1.24
C HIS A 72 13.52 -9.49 -0.16
N PRO A 73 14.25 -9.06 0.88
CA PRO A 73 13.68 -8.26 1.97
C PRO A 73 12.98 -6.98 1.53
N GLY A 74 13.38 -6.40 0.38
CA GLY A 74 12.70 -5.25 -0.23
C GLY A 74 11.20 -5.45 -0.54
N PHE A 75 10.69 -6.69 -0.61
CA PHE A 75 9.25 -6.95 -0.72
C PHE A 75 8.44 -6.42 0.48
N ALA A 76 9.08 -6.19 1.63
CA ALA A 76 8.45 -5.53 2.77
C ALA A 76 7.95 -4.11 2.45
N ALA A 77 8.52 -3.44 1.44
CA ALA A 77 8.07 -2.10 1.03
C ALA A 77 6.62 -2.09 0.48
N LEU A 78 6.05 -3.25 0.15
CA LEU A 78 4.66 -3.37 -0.32
C LEU A 78 3.63 -3.26 0.80
N THR A 79 4.00 -3.58 2.04
CA THR A 79 3.03 -3.79 3.13
C THR A 79 2.41 -2.48 3.58
N PHE A 80 3.24 -1.48 3.92
CA PHE A 80 2.77 -0.21 4.44
C PHE A 80 1.90 0.58 3.43
N PRO A 81 2.31 0.73 2.14
CA PRO A 81 1.49 1.44 1.17
C PRO A 81 0.12 0.81 0.91
N LEU A 82 0.02 -0.53 0.92
CA LEU A 82 -1.25 -1.23 0.78
C LEU A 82 -2.14 -1.10 2.03
N ALA A 83 -1.54 -1.20 3.22
CA ALA A 83 -2.28 -1.06 4.47
C ALA A 83 -2.83 0.36 4.63
N ILE A 84 -2.01 1.38 4.35
CA ILE A 84 -2.44 2.78 4.49
C ILE A 84 -3.48 3.17 3.44
N SER A 85 -3.38 2.68 2.20
CA SER A 85 -4.41 2.93 1.19
C SER A 85 -5.76 2.33 1.58
N THR A 86 -5.74 1.11 2.15
CA THR A 86 -6.93 0.43 2.64
C THR A 86 -7.58 1.23 3.78
N LEU A 87 -6.78 1.70 4.75
CA LEU A 87 -7.26 2.54 5.84
C LEU A 87 -7.83 3.87 5.34
N SER A 88 -7.21 4.49 4.34
CA SER A 88 -7.73 5.72 3.72
C SER A 88 -9.10 5.53 3.09
N SER A 89 -9.34 4.43 2.36
CA SER A 89 -10.67 4.15 1.79
C SER A 89 -11.71 3.87 2.88
N PHE A 90 -11.34 3.13 3.92
CA PHE A 90 -12.23 2.91 5.06
C PHE A 90 -12.67 4.24 5.70
N ARG A 91 -11.73 5.12 6.02
CA ARG A 91 -12.04 6.44 6.60
C ARG A 91 -12.82 7.33 5.65
N MET A 92 -12.59 7.22 4.34
CA MET A 92 -13.36 7.96 3.34
C MET A 92 -14.80 7.46 3.26
N ALA A 93 -15.04 6.15 3.37
CA ALA A 93 -16.40 5.59 3.44
C ALA A 93 -17.15 6.11 4.67
N GLU A 94 -16.54 6.05 5.85
CA GLU A 94 -17.11 6.60 7.09
C GLU A 94 -17.47 8.08 6.92
N TYR A 95 -16.52 8.89 6.43
CA TYR A 95 -16.76 10.31 6.18
C TYR A 95 -17.94 10.57 5.23
N LEU A 96 -18.05 9.82 4.15
CA LEU A 96 -19.14 9.97 3.18
C LEU A 96 -20.49 9.60 3.79
N LEU A 97 -20.54 8.56 4.62
CA LEU A 97 -21.74 8.16 5.32
C LEU A 97 -22.20 9.24 6.31
N ASP A 98 -21.28 9.76 7.12
CA ASP A 98 -21.56 10.79 8.13
C ASP A 98 -22.08 12.10 7.51
N ASN A 99 -21.67 12.41 6.28
CA ASN A 99 -22.11 13.60 5.55
C ASN A 99 -23.34 13.35 4.64
N GLY A 100 -23.97 12.18 4.74
CA GLY A 100 -25.21 11.85 4.01
C GLY A 100 -25.01 11.39 2.56
N TYR A 101 -23.77 11.18 2.11
CA TYR A 101 -23.46 10.68 0.76
C TYR A 101 -23.52 9.15 0.69
N VAL A 102 -24.68 8.57 1.00
CA VAL A 102 -24.88 7.10 1.17
C VAL A 102 -24.42 6.31 -0.07
N THR A 103 -24.81 6.72 -1.27
CA THR A 103 -24.44 6.01 -2.52
C THR A 103 -22.92 5.99 -2.74
N LEU A 104 -22.24 7.12 -2.51
CA LEU A 104 -20.79 7.19 -2.65
C LEU A 104 -20.08 6.38 -1.57
N SER A 105 -20.60 6.40 -0.34
CA SER A 105 -20.08 5.58 0.76
C SER A 105 -20.08 4.10 0.39
N VAL A 106 -21.17 3.58 -0.18
CA VAL A 106 -21.25 2.16 -0.58
C VAL A 106 -20.22 1.82 -1.66
N ILE A 107 -20.02 2.70 -2.64
CA ILE A 107 -19.01 2.50 -3.70
C ILE A 107 -17.60 2.47 -3.09
N VAL A 108 -17.30 3.41 -2.20
CA VAL A 108 -15.99 3.47 -1.53
C VAL A 108 -15.78 2.28 -0.60
N ASP A 109 -16.83 1.80 0.06
CA ASP A 109 -16.78 0.61 0.91
C ASP A 109 -16.46 -0.66 0.10
N GLN A 110 -17.03 -0.80 -1.10
CA GLN A 110 -16.67 -1.88 -2.03
C GLN A 110 -15.20 -1.80 -2.46
N ILE A 111 -14.69 -0.59 -2.75
CA ILE A 111 -13.28 -0.38 -3.05
C ILE A 111 -12.40 -0.77 -1.86
N PHE A 112 -12.80 -0.37 -0.64
CA PHE A 112 -12.13 -0.76 0.60
C PHE A 112 -12.09 -2.29 0.75
N ALA A 113 -13.20 -3.00 0.53
CA ALA A 113 -13.23 -4.46 0.64
C ALA A 113 -12.24 -5.14 -0.32
N VAL A 114 -12.16 -4.66 -1.57
CA VAL A 114 -11.18 -5.17 -2.55
C VAL A 114 -9.75 -4.88 -2.10
N GLN A 115 -9.48 -3.66 -1.63
CA GLN A 115 -8.17 -3.28 -1.11
C GLN A 115 -7.77 -4.11 0.11
N LEU A 116 -8.71 -4.40 1.01
CA LEU A 116 -8.49 -5.20 2.21
C LEU A 116 -8.09 -6.62 1.86
N ILE A 117 -8.79 -7.26 0.93
CA ILE A 117 -8.47 -8.62 0.47
C ILE A 117 -7.06 -8.63 -0.15
N LEU A 118 -6.78 -7.68 -1.04
CA LEU A 118 -5.49 -7.58 -1.69
C LEU A 118 -4.34 -7.34 -0.68
N ALA A 119 -4.50 -6.35 0.19
CA ALA A 119 -3.51 -5.98 1.20
C ALA A 119 -3.22 -7.17 2.12
N THR A 120 -4.28 -7.84 2.60
CA THR A 120 -4.16 -9.01 3.46
C THR A 120 -3.42 -10.15 2.76
N ALA A 121 -3.79 -10.48 1.52
CA ALA A 121 -3.14 -11.53 0.75
C ALA A 121 -1.64 -11.26 0.53
N VAL A 122 -1.28 -10.02 0.16
CA VAL A 122 0.11 -9.62 -0.06
C VAL A 122 0.90 -9.63 1.24
N ILE A 123 0.34 -9.11 2.34
CA ILE A 123 1.02 -9.08 3.63
C ILE A 123 1.25 -10.51 4.14
N ILE A 124 0.26 -11.40 4.05
CA ILE A 124 0.42 -12.82 4.41
C ILE A 124 1.52 -13.47 3.57
N PHE A 125 1.53 -13.26 2.26
CA PHE A 125 2.58 -13.78 1.37
C PHE A 125 3.97 -13.29 1.80
N VAL A 126 4.12 -11.99 2.06
CA VAL A 126 5.40 -11.42 2.50
C VAL A 126 5.83 -12.01 3.84
N CYS A 127 4.94 -12.07 4.84
CA CYS A 127 5.21 -12.67 6.14
C CYS A 127 5.67 -14.13 6.02
N PHE A 128 4.98 -14.94 5.21
CA PHE A 128 5.34 -16.33 4.98
C PHE A 128 6.76 -16.47 4.41
N GLN A 129 7.12 -15.65 3.42
CA GLN A 129 8.45 -15.69 2.81
C GLN A 129 9.56 -15.25 3.78
N PHE A 130 9.28 -14.27 4.64
CA PHE A 130 10.20 -13.87 5.71
C PHE A 130 10.43 -15.02 6.70
N ILE A 131 9.37 -15.68 7.17
CA ILE A 131 9.47 -16.82 8.09
C ILE A 131 10.27 -17.95 7.46
N LYS A 132 9.98 -18.30 6.20
CA LYS A 132 10.71 -19.33 5.45
C LYS A 132 12.21 -19.03 5.35
N LYS A 133 12.58 -17.78 5.01
CA LYS A 133 13.99 -17.36 4.92
C LYS A 133 14.67 -17.34 6.28
N LEU A 134 13.97 -16.91 7.33
CA LEU A 134 14.49 -16.91 8.70
C LEU A 134 14.78 -18.34 9.18
N HIS A 135 13.84 -19.27 8.97
CA HIS A 135 14.02 -20.67 9.35
C HIS A 135 15.20 -21.32 8.63
N LEU A 136 15.34 -21.07 7.32
CA LEU A 136 16.48 -21.55 6.53
C LEU A 136 17.81 -20.99 7.06
N SER A 137 17.86 -19.69 7.37
CA SER A 137 19.05 -19.04 7.92
C SER A 137 19.44 -19.62 9.28
N LEU A 138 18.47 -19.90 10.14
CA LEU A 138 18.71 -20.48 11.46
C LEU A 138 19.25 -21.92 11.35
N SER A 139 18.65 -22.75 10.49
CA SER A 139 19.10 -24.13 10.24
C SER A 139 20.56 -24.20 9.77
N LEU A 140 20.95 -23.30 8.84
CA LEU A 140 22.33 -23.23 8.35
C LEU A 140 23.32 -22.77 9.43
N THR A 141 22.90 -21.88 10.31
CA THR A 141 23.74 -21.34 11.39
C THR A 141 23.99 -22.41 12.46
N LEU A 142 22.94 -23.14 12.85
CA LEU A 142 23.05 -24.27 13.78
C LEU A 142 23.95 -25.38 13.22
N LYS A 143 23.80 -25.70 11.93
CA LYS A 143 24.65 -26.71 11.27
C LYS A 143 26.12 -26.30 11.22
N LYS A 144 26.43 -25.01 11.06
CA LYS A 144 27.80 -24.49 11.15
C LYS A 144 28.36 -24.46 12.57
N ALA A 145 27.51 -24.33 13.60
CA ALA A 145 27.94 -24.31 14.99
C ALA A 145 28.18 -25.71 15.58
N MET A 146 27.67 -26.76 14.93
CA MET A 146 27.85 -28.16 15.33
C MET A 146 29.03 -28.87 14.64
N ILE A 147 29.73 -28.19 13.72
CA ILE A 147 30.95 -28.66 13.04
C ILE A 147 32.11 -27.85 13.59
#